data_AF-A0A543I650-F1
#
_entry.id   AF-A0A543I650-F1
#
_cell.length_a   1.000
_cell.length_b   1.000
_cell.length_c   1.000
_cell.angle_alpha   90.00
_cell.angle_beta   90.00
_cell.angle_gamma   90.00
#
_symmetry.space_group_name_H-M   'P 1'
#
loop_
_entity.id
_entity.type
_entity.pdbx_description
1 polymer ?
#
loop_
_entity_poly.entity_id
_entity_poly.type
_entity_poly.pdbx_seq_one_letter_code
_entity_poly.pdbx_strand_id
1 'polypeptide(L)'
;MAGVTGLLLAGCADPTTELADARTRWQDQDASSYTFTLAFTCGDEEERGTYDVEVTDGSVTNVATVGDTPRASFAELRRHAGRTIDGIFDLLEGSTETITEASFDGTTGIPQTISLSQTSDGSEGEECFALTNFATQ
;
A
#
# COMPACT_ATOMS: atom_id res chain seq x y z
N MET A 1 18.16 43.55 -11.15
CA MET A 1 18.73 42.19 -11.16
C MET A 1 19.32 41.90 -9.80
N ALA A 2 19.34 40.62 -9.41
CA ALA A 2 19.53 40.05 -8.07
C ALA A 2 18.27 40.17 -7.20
N GLY A 3 17.40 39.17 -7.06
CA GLY A 3 17.61 37.72 -7.12
C GLY A 3 17.82 37.20 -5.70
N VAL A 4 16.76 37.23 -4.88
CA VAL A 4 16.77 36.57 -3.58
C VAL A 4 16.35 35.12 -3.83
N THR A 5 17.35 34.26 -3.90
CA THR A 5 17.22 32.81 -3.95
C THR A 5 16.47 32.34 -2.70
N GLY A 6 15.19 32.03 -2.87
CA GLY A 6 14.41 31.32 -1.86
C GLY A 6 14.99 29.92 -1.70
N LEU A 7 15.68 29.71 -0.58
CA LEU A 7 16.11 28.40 -0.13
C LEU A 7 14.83 27.63 0.29
N LEU A 8 14.24 26.87 -0.63
CA LEU A 8 13.20 25.90 -0.28
C LEU A 8 13.88 24.82 0.55
N LEU A 9 13.64 24.85 1.85
CA LEU A 9 13.88 23.74 2.77
C LEU A 9 13.10 22.55 2.22
N ALA A 10 13.77 21.66 1.48
CA ALA A 10 13.32 20.30 1.29
C ALA A 10 13.33 19.66 2.69
N GLY A 11 12.18 19.73 3.37
CA GLY A 11 11.96 18.98 4.59
C GLY A 11 12.20 17.51 4.27
N CYS A 12 13.09 16.86 5.00
CA CYS A 12 12.99 15.42 5.16
C CYS A 12 11.62 15.20 5.81
N ALA A 13 10.62 14.86 5.01
CA ALA A 13 9.37 14.40 5.54
C ALA A 13 9.68 13.06 6.21
N ASP A 14 9.51 12.98 7.53
CA ASP A 14 9.61 11.71 8.23
C ASP A 14 8.55 10.77 7.63
N PRO A 15 8.91 9.56 7.15
CA PRO A 15 7.97 8.67 6.48
C PRO A 15 6.79 8.30 7.38
N THR A 16 6.98 8.35 8.70
CA THR A 16 5.93 8.17 9.70
C THR A 16 4.92 9.32 9.77
N THR A 17 5.37 10.57 9.55
CA THR A 17 4.47 11.73 9.49
C THR A 17 3.66 11.70 8.19
N GLU A 18 4.29 11.36 7.06
CA GLU A 18 3.58 11.22 5.79
C GLU A 18 2.52 10.10 5.85
N LEU A 19 2.83 8.99 6.52
CA LEU A 19 1.89 7.89 6.75
C LEU A 19 0.65 8.34 7.55
N ALA A 20 0.85 9.09 8.64
CA ALA A 20 -0.25 9.57 9.49
C ALA A 20 -1.15 10.59 8.75
N ASP A 21 -0.54 11.51 8.00
CA ASP A 21 -1.29 12.49 7.20
C ASP A 21 -2.05 11.81 6.06
N ALA A 22 -1.45 10.79 5.43
CA ALA A 22 -2.10 9.99 4.40
C ALA A 22 -3.28 9.20 4.98
N ARG A 23 -3.12 8.58 6.16
CA ARG A 23 -4.21 7.87 6.85
C ARG A 23 -5.38 8.81 7.17
N THR A 24 -5.08 10.03 7.61
CA THR A 24 -6.12 11.03 7.88
C THR A 24 -6.89 11.39 6.60
N ARG A 25 -6.18 11.66 5.49
CA ARG A 25 -6.81 11.92 4.18
C ARG A 25 -7.67 10.76 3.69
N TRP A 26 -7.25 9.52 3.93
CA TRP A 26 -8.04 8.33 3.62
C TRP A 26 -9.32 8.27 4.46
N GLN A 27 -9.21 8.47 5.77
CA GLN A 27 -10.37 8.46 6.68
C GLN A 27 -11.38 9.56 6.33
N ASP A 28 -10.90 10.73 5.90
CA ASP A 28 -11.75 11.84 5.43
C ASP A 28 -12.52 11.50 4.14
N GLN A 29 -12.15 10.45 3.40
CA GLN A 29 -12.94 9.98 2.24
C GLN A 29 -14.27 9.33 2.67
N ASP A 30 -14.38 8.84 3.92
CA ASP A 30 -15.55 8.13 4.46
C ASP A 30 -16.04 6.98 3.54
N ALA A 31 -15.11 6.33 2.83
CA ALA A 31 -15.40 5.31 1.85
C ALA A 31 -15.44 3.91 2.49
N SER A 32 -16.63 3.30 2.55
CA SER A 32 -16.81 1.94 3.05
C SER A 32 -16.86 0.89 1.94
N SER A 33 -17.14 1.28 0.70
CA SER A 33 -17.24 0.38 -0.45
C SER A 33 -16.45 0.92 -1.63
N TYR A 34 -15.52 0.13 -2.14
CA TYR A 34 -14.59 0.53 -3.19
C TYR A 34 -13.92 -0.69 -3.84
N THR A 35 -13.24 -0.44 -4.95
CA THR A 35 -12.40 -1.41 -5.63
C THR A 35 -11.02 -0.83 -5.83
N PHE A 36 -10.01 -1.68 -5.91
CA PHE A 36 -8.65 -1.31 -6.31
C PHE A 36 -7.92 -2.52 -6.88
N THR A 37 -6.90 -2.27 -7.69
CA THR A 37 -5.97 -3.29 -8.16
C THR A 37 -4.71 -3.26 -7.31
N LEU A 38 -4.33 -4.39 -6.73
CA LEU A 38 -3.08 -4.60 -5.99
C LEU A 38 -2.10 -5.43 -6.81
N ALA A 39 -0.88 -4.94 -6.98
CA ALA A 39 0.19 -5.68 -7.64
C ALA A 39 1.33 -5.98 -6.65
N PHE A 40 1.63 -7.25 -6.42
CA PHE A 40 2.83 -7.69 -5.71
C PHE A 40 3.99 -7.82 -6.69
N THR A 41 5.00 -6.97 -6.55
CA THR A 41 6.08 -6.81 -7.54
C THR A 41 7.41 -7.39 -7.11
N CYS A 42 7.60 -7.66 -5.82
CA CYS A 42 8.79 -8.31 -5.26
C CYS A 42 8.38 -9.26 -4.12
N GLY A 43 9.35 -9.89 -3.46
CA GLY A 43 9.11 -10.90 -2.42
C GLY A 43 8.91 -12.30 -2.97
N ASP A 44 8.14 -13.12 -2.24
CA ASP A 44 7.94 -14.53 -2.52
C ASP A 44 7.32 -14.77 -3.91
N GLU A 45 7.96 -15.61 -4.72
CA GLU A 45 7.57 -15.86 -6.11
C GLU A 45 6.15 -16.43 -6.25
N GLU A 46 5.64 -17.07 -5.20
CA GLU A 46 4.30 -17.67 -5.17
C GLU A 46 3.19 -16.61 -5.00
N GLU A 47 3.55 -15.43 -4.50
CA GLU A 47 2.64 -14.33 -4.14
C GLU A 47 2.61 -13.22 -5.19
N ARG A 48 3.71 -13.08 -5.97
CA ARG A 48 3.81 -12.11 -7.06
C ARG A 48 2.66 -12.29 -8.06
N GLY A 49 1.99 -11.18 -8.35
CA GLY A 49 0.80 -11.17 -9.19
C GLY A 49 0.04 -9.87 -9.11
N THR A 50 -1.06 -9.79 -9.85
CA THR A 50 -1.97 -8.64 -9.84
C THR A 50 -3.36 -9.12 -9.47
N TYR A 51 -4.03 -8.37 -8.59
CA TYR A 51 -5.27 -8.77 -7.96
C TYR A 51 -6.24 -7.60 -7.95
N ASP A 52 -7.45 -7.81 -8.47
CA ASP A 52 -8.56 -6.89 -8.25
C ASP A 52 -9.21 -7.23 -6.92
N VAL A 53 -9.28 -6.22 -6.05
CA VAL A 53 -9.81 -6.32 -4.70
C VAL A 53 -11.10 -5.52 -4.62
N GLU A 54 -12.15 -6.17 -4.12
CA GLU A 54 -13.43 -5.54 -3.85
C GLU A 54 -13.65 -5.43 -2.34
N VAL A 55 -13.96 -4.23 -1.90
CA VAL A 55 -14.36 -3.93 -0.53
C VAL A 55 -15.82 -3.50 -0.53
N THR A 56 -16.61 -4.13 0.32
CA THR A 56 -18.03 -3.80 0.53
C THR A 56 -18.26 -3.68 2.03
N ASP A 57 -18.87 -2.59 2.47
CA ASP A 57 -19.20 -2.33 3.88
C ASP A 57 -17.99 -2.50 4.82
N GLY A 58 -16.83 -2.00 4.40
CA GLY A 58 -15.58 -2.02 5.15
C GLY A 58 -14.88 -3.38 5.19
N SER A 59 -15.34 -4.37 4.41
CA SER A 59 -14.78 -5.72 4.38
C SER A 59 -14.39 -6.14 2.96
N VAL A 60 -13.24 -6.80 2.82
CA VAL A 60 -12.89 -7.43 1.54
C VAL A 60 -13.85 -8.57 1.25
N THR A 61 -14.62 -8.45 0.18
CA THR A 61 -15.64 -9.42 -0.25
C THR A 61 -15.17 -10.27 -1.42
N ASN A 62 -14.26 -9.75 -2.25
CA ASN A 62 -13.72 -10.47 -3.39
C ASN A 62 -12.24 -10.12 -3.63
N VAL A 63 -11.47 -11.11 -4.09
CA VAL A 63 -10.10 -10.97 -4.57
C VAL A 63 -9.99 -11.82 -5.83
N ALA A 64 -9.84 -11.18 -6.99
CA ALA A 64 -9.74 -11.85 -8.28
C ALA A 64 -8.37 -11.61 -8.88
N THR A 65 -7.69 -12.67 -9.34
CA THR A 65 -6.41 -12.50 -10.03
C THR A 65 -6.62 -11.94 -11.44
N VAL A 66 -5.80 -10.96 -11.80
CA VAL A 66 -5.74 -10.37 -13.13
C VAL A 66 -4.62 -11.06 -13.92
N GLY A 67 -4.98 -11.83 -14.95
CA GLY A 67 -4.01 -12.51 -15.83
C GLY A 67 -3.79 -13.99 -15.48
N ASP A 68 -2.53 -14.44 -15.46
CA ASP A 68 -2.18 -15.83 -15.18
C ASP A 68 -2.56 -16.25 -13.75
N THR A 69 -3.00 -17.51 -13.64
CA THR A 69 -3.50 -18.13 -12.40
C THR A 69 -2.53 -17.93 -11.23
N PRO A 70 -2.99 -17.46 -10.06
CA PRO A 70 -2.12 -17.31 -8.90
C PRO A 70 -1.54 -18.69 -8.53
N ARG A 71 -0.26 -18.73 -8.17
CA ARG A 71 0.35 -19.95 -7.61
C ARG A 71 -0.13 -20.18 -6.18
N ALA A 72 -0.41 -19.10 -5.46
CA ALA A 72 -0.99 -19.09 -4.13
C ALA A 72 -2.48 -19.49 -4.11
N SER A 73 -2.88 -20.20 -3.06
CA SER A 73 -4.28 -20.49 -2.76
C SER A 73 -5.06 -19.21 -2.43
N PHE A 74 -6.38 -19.22 -2.61
CA PHE A 74 -7.24 -18.09 -2.23
C PHE A 74 -7.07 -17.67 -0.76
N ALA A 75 -6.75 -18.62 0.14
CA ALA A 75 -6.48 -18.33 1.53
C ALA A 75 -5.14 -17.59 1.75
N GLU A 76 -4.13 -17.86 0.92
CA GLU A 76 -2.86 -17.14 0.90
C GLU A 76 -3.03 -15.76 0.30
N LEU A 77 -3.76 -15.65 -0.82
CA LEU A 77 -4.12 -14.35 -1.40
C LEU A 77 -4.84 -13.44 -0.41
N ARG A 78 -5.70 -14.00 0.46
CA ARG A 78 -6.37 -13.19 1.50
C ARG A 78 -5.43 -12.65 2.58
N ARG A 79 -4.27 -13.25 2.82
CA ARG A 79 -3.29 -12.71 3.80
C ARG A 79 -2.57 -11.47 3.26
N HIS A 80 -2.31 -11.45 1.96
CA HIS A 80 -1.50 -10.43 1.30
C HIS A 80 -2.40 -9.41 0.57
N ALA A 81 -3.24 -9.87 -0.37
CA ALA A 81 -4.18 -9.05 -1.12
C ALA A 81 -5.57 -8.87 -0.48
N GLY A 82 -5.91 -9.65 0.55
CA GLY A 82 -7.20 -9.58 1.23
C GLY A 82 -7.32 -8.46 2.27
N ARG A 83 -6.57 -7.37 2.11
CA ARG A 83 -6.58 -6.22 3.02
C ARG A 83 -7.42 -5.09 2.45
N THR A 84 -8.12 -4.38 3.32
CA THR A 84 -8.66 -3.06 3.00
C THR A 84 -7.52 -2.04 2.96
N ILE A 85 -7.78 -0.82 2.49
CA ILE A 85 -6.82 0.28 2.59
C ILE A 85 -6.45 0.55 4.06
N ASP A 86 -7.41 0.49 4.99
CA ASP A 86 -7.12 0.54 6.44
C ASP A 86 -6.21 -0.61 6.90
N GLY A 87 -6.43 -1.83 6.39
CA GLY A 87 -5.59 -2.98 6.72
C GLY A 87 -4.15 -2.86 6.17
N ILE A 88 -3.93 -2.03 5.15
CA ILE A 88 -2.60 -1.67 4.66
C ILE A 88 -1.98 -0.61 5.57
N PHE A 89 -2.73 0.41 5.99
CA PHE A 89 -2.23 1.36 7.00
C PHE A 89 -1.85 0.67 8.31
N ASP A 90 -2.70 -0.24 8.80
CA ASP A 90 -2.43 -1.03 10.01
C ASP A 90 -1.16 -1.90 9.85
N LEU A 91 -0.92 -2.44 8.65
CA LEU A 91 0.33 -3.15 8.35
C LEU A 91 1.53 -2.20 8.47
N LEU A 92 1.47 -1.01 7.86
CA LEU A 92 2.58 -0.06 7.86
C LEU A 92 2.89 0.50 9.26
N GLU A 93 1.86 0.74 10.07
CA GLU A 93 2.03 1.23 11.44
C GLU A 93 2.46 0.14 12.42
N GLY A 94 2.04 -1.11 12.18
CA GLY A 94 2.29 -2.24 13.06
C GLY A 94 3.46 -3.13 12.65
N SER A 95 4.02 -2.97 11.45
CA SER A 95 5.09 -3.81 10.96
C SER A 95 6.39 -3.55 11.73
N THR A 96 7.11 -4.64 12.03
CA THR A 96 8.48 -4.60 12.52
C THR A 96 9.49 -4.43 11.38
N GLU A 97 9.01 -4.47 10.14
CA GLU A 97 9.80 -4.25 8.93
C GLU A 97 10.07 -2.76 8.73
N THR A 98 11.17 -2.44 8.06
CA THR A 98 11.49 -1.05 7.73
C THR A 98 10.79 -0.67 6.44
N ILE A 99 9.98 0.39 6.47
CA ILE A 99 9.44 1.01 5.25
C ILE A 99 10.62 1.66 4.50
N THR A 100 11.00 1.09 3.37
CA THR A 100 12.09 1.61 2.52
C THR A 100 11.58 2.56 1.45
N GLU A 101 10.33 2.39 1.04
CA GLU A 101 9.63 3.28 0.12
C GLU A 101 8.14 3.31 0.48
N ALA A 102 7.55 4.49 0.51
CA ALA A 102 6.11 4.65 0.57
C ALA A 102 5.71 5.90 -0.21
N SER A 103 4.66 5.78 -1.01
CA SER A 103 4.04 6.89 -1.71
C SER A 103 2.53 6.82 -1.52
N PHE A 104 1.92 7.99 -1.34
CA PHE A 104 0.49 8.13 -1.08
C PHE A 104 -0.10 9.16 -2.04
N ASP A 105 -1.34 8.95 -2.46
CA ASP A 105 -2.07 9.95 -3.20
C ASP A 105 -2.25 11.23 -2.36
N GLY A 106 -1.87 12.38 -2.92
CA GLY A 106 -1.91 13.65 -2.20
C GLY A 106 -3.31 14.15 -1.87
N THR A 107 -4.35 13.61 -2.53
CA THR A 107 -5.75 14.01 -2.36
C THR A 107 -6.50 13.02 -1.48
N THR A 108 -6.43 11.73 -1.80
CA THR A 108 -7.19 10.68 -1.13
C THR A 108 -6.42 9.99 -0.02
N GLY A 109 -5.10 10.17 0.05
CA GLY A 109 -4.25 9.49 1.03
C GLY A 109 -3.97 8.01 0.70
N ILE A 110 -4.53 7.47 -0.37
CA ILE A 110 -4.42 6.04 -0.71
C ILE A 110 -2.96 5.68 -0.97
N PRO A 111 -2.42 4.59 -0.37
CA PRO A 111 -1.10 4.09 -0.70
C PRO A 111 -1.01 3.77 -2.20
N GLN A 112 0.04 4.20 -2.88
CA GLN A 112 0.25 3.94 -4.32
C GLN A 112 1.39 2.96 -4.55
N THR A 113 2.49 3.12 -3.82
CA THR A 113 3.66 2.25 -3.85
C THR A 113 4.15 2.06 -2.43
N ILE A 114 4.43 0.83 -2.04
CA ILE A 114 5.02 0.47 -0.76
C ILE A 114 6.13 -0.55 -1.01
N SER A 115 7.26 -0.34 -0.34
CA SER A 115 8.34 -1.31 -0.21
C SER A 115 8.72 -1.47 1.26
N LEU A 116 8.70 -2.70 1.73
CA LEU A 116 9.06 -3.10 3.09
C LEU A 116 10.31 -3.98 3.01
N SER A 117 11.28 -3.73 3.89
CA SER A 117 12.43 -4.60 4.07
C SER A 117 12.42 -5.21 5.46
N GLN A 118 12.51 -6.53 5.52
CA GLN A 118 12.77 -7.27 6.74
C GLN A 118 14.22 -7.73 6.76
N THR A 119 14.93 -7.42 7.85
CA THR A 119 16.18 -8.11 8.16
C THR A 119 15.97 -8.93 9.42
N SER A 120 16.03 -10.26 9.31
CA SER A 120 15.89 -11.16 10.45
C SER A 120 16.82 -12.35 10.32
N ASP A 121 17.65 -12.58 11.35
CA ASP A 121 18.55 -13.74 11.51
C ASP A 121 19.30 -14.18 10.22
N GLY A 122 19.84 -13.22 9.46
CA GLY A 122 20.62 -13.48 8.25
C GLY A 122 19.82 -13.77 6.98
N SER A 123 18.49 -13.68 7.05
CA SER A 123 17.60 -13.62 5.88
C SER A 123 17.18 -12.17 5.63
N GLU A 124 17.30 -11.74 4.37
CA GLU A 124 16.76 -10.47 3.89
C GLU A 124 15.48 -10.79 3.13
N GLY A 125 14.35 -10.28 3.63
CA GLY A 125 13.05 -10.32 2.97
C GLY A 125 12.69 -8.94 2.45
N GLU A 126 12.03 -8.89 1.30
CA GLU A 126 11.49 -7.66 0.72
C GLU A 126 10.07 -7.93 0.29
N GLU A 127 9.12 -7.08 0.69
CA GLU A 127 7.74 -7.12 0.21
C GLU A 127 7.44 -5.78 -0.48
N CYS A 128 6.97 -5.84 -1.72
CA CYS A 128 6.68 -4.66 -2.53
C CYS A 128 5.30 -4.79 -3.13
N PHE A 129 4.49 -3.76 -2.96
CA PHE A 129 3.18 -3.71 -3.57
C PHE A 129 2.82 -2.32 -4.08
N ALA A 130 2.02 -2.30 -5.15
CA ALA A 130 1.47 -1.09 -5.73
C ALA A 130 -0.04 -1.19 -5.84
N LEU A 131 -0.74 -0.10 -5.51
CA LEU A 131 -2.19 -0.01 -5.65
C LEU A 131 -2.54 0.96 -6.78
N THR A 132 -3.46 0.54 -7.63
CA THR A 132 -3.91 1.30 -8.80
C THR A 132 -5.41 1.12 -9.00
N ASN A 133 -5.99 1.85 -9.97
CA ASN A 133 -7.39 1.71 -10.38
C ASN A 133 -8.41 1.85 -9.24
N PHE A 134 -8.11 2.66 -8.22
CA PHE A 134 -9.05 2.88 -7.13
C PHE A 134 -10.34 3.53 -7.64
N ALA A 135 -11.48 3.01 -7.19
CA ALA A 135 -12.80 3.59 -7.44
C ALA A 135 -13.75 3.28 -6.29
N THR A 136 -14.44 4.29 -5.78
CA THR A 136 -15.56 4.13 -4.83
C THR A 136 -16.81 3.62 -5.53
N GLN A 137 -17.62 2.83 -4.83
CA GLN A 137 -18.86 2.25 -5.34
C GLN A 137 -20.10 3.05 -4.92
#